data_AF-A0A6J4J735-F1
#
_entry.id   AF-A0A6J4J735-F1
#
_cell.length_a   1.000
_cell.length_b   1.000
_cell.length_c   1.000
_cell.angle_alpha   90.00
_cell.angle_beta   90.00
_cell.angle_gamma   90.00
#
_symmetry.space_group_name_H-M   'P 1'
#
loop_
_entity.id
_entity.type
_entity.pdbx_description
1 polymer ?
#
loop_
_entity_poly.entity_id
_entity_poly.type
_entity_poly.pdbx_seq_one_letter_code
_entity_poly.pdbx_strand_id
1 'polypeptide(L)' 'MSDQQATGTSDPTFNIVSVVYHALQGAETIQKYLDDEGTDDELRTYFQQVQQGYRRASDMGKQLLVQRIEHEH' A
#
# COMPACT_ATOMS: atom_id res chain seq x y z
N MET A 1 -24.61 -5.90 -21.96
CA MET A 1 -24.56 -4.42 -22.00
C MET A 1 -25.35 -3.91 -20.83
N SER A 2 -24.72 -3.13 -19.96
CA SER A 2 -25.32 -2.05 -19.16
C SER A 2 -24.18 -1.39 -18.41
N ASP A 3 -23.59 -0.38 -19.05
CA ASP A 3 -22.87 0.70 -18.37
C ASP A 3 -23.80 1.31 -17.31
N GLN A 4 -23.35 1.33 -16.06
CA GLN A 4 -23.93 2.18 -15.03
C GLN A 4 -22.82 3.00 -14.40
N GLN A 5 -22.79 4.25 -14.84
CA GLN A 5 -21.93 5.34 -14.41
C GLN A 5 -22.02 5.53 -12.88
N ALA A 6 -20.88 5.41 -12.21
CA ALA A 6 -20.60 6.11 -10.96
C ALA A 6 -19.67 7.28 -11.31
N THR A 7 -20.02 8.47 -10.82
CA THR A 7 -19.42 9.77 -11.16
C THR A 7 -17.88 9.80 -11.14
N GLY A 8 -17.24 10.11 -12.28
CA GLY A 8 -15.91 10.73 -12.37
C GLY A 8 -14.70 9.85 -12.07
N THR A 9 -14.19 9.17 -13.10
CA THR A 9 -12.86 8.51 -13.17
C THR A 9 -12.62 7.37 -12.16
N SER A 10 -13.39 6.28 -12.27
CA SER A 10 -12.89 4.98 -11.79
C SER A 10 -11.78 4.52 -12.73
N ASP A 11 -10.56 5.00 -12.49
CA ASP A 11 -9.37 4.53 -13.20
C ASP A 11 -8.65 3.48 -12.32
N PRO A 12 -8.67 2.21 -12.73
CA PRO A 12 -7.97 1.14 -12.02
C PRO A 12 -6.48 1.44 -11.77
N THR A 13 -5.83 2.27 -12.60
CA THR A 13 -4.45 2.73 -12.44
C THR A 13 -4.33 3.71 -11.27
N PHE A 14 -5.26 4.66 -11.13
CA PHE A 14 -5.34 5.52 -9.92
C PHE A 14 -5.63 4.71 -8.66
N ASN A 15 -6.42 3.63 -8.73
CA ASN A 15 -6.64 2.76 -7.58
C ASN A 15 -5.35 2.09 -7.09
N ILE A 16 -4.43 1.71 -7.99
CA ILE A 16 -3.11 1.18 -7.60
C ILE A 16 -2.31 2.24 -6.86
N VAL A 17 -2.30 3.49 -7.34
CA VAL A 17 -1.61 4.60 -6.68
C VAL A 17 -2.12 4.78 -5.25
N SER A 18 -3.44 4.77 -5.05
CA SER A 18 -4.05 4.87 -3.71
C SER A 18 -3.64 3.71 -2.79
N VAL A 19 -3.59 2.48 -3.30
CA VAL A 19 -3.13 1.31 -2.54
C VAL A 19 -1.65 1.43 -2.16
N VAL A 20 -0.79 1.83 -3.10
CA VAL A 20 0.65 2.05 -2.85
C VAL A 20 0.84 3.12 -1.77
N TYR A 21 0.11 4.22 -1.86
CA TYR A 21 0.15 5.30 -0.87
C TYR A 21 -0.24 4.81 0.53
N HIS A 22 -1.39 4.13 0.67
CA HIS A 22 -1.84 3.62 1.96
C HIS A 22 -0.93 2.54 2.53
N ALA A 23 -0.30 1.72 1.68
CA ALA A 23 0.71 0.77 2.13
C ALA A 23 1.94 1.48 2.71
N LEU A 24 2.45 2.52 2.05
CA LEU A 24 3.58 3.31 2.57
C LEU A 24 3.21 4.03 3.87
N GLN A 25 2.03 4.65 3.94
CA GLN A 25 1.51 5.29 5.15
C GLN A 25 1.36 4.28 6.30
N GLY A 26 0.92 3.05 5.99
CA GLY A 26 0.86 1.96 6.96
C GLY A 26 2.24 1.61 7.51
N ALA A 27 3.24 1.43 6.64
CA ALA A 27 4.62 1.14 7.06
C ALA A 27 5.22 2.25 7.95
N GLU A 28 4.95 3.51 7.61
CA GLU A 28 5.36 4.69 8.42
C GLU A 28 4.64 4.72 9.76
N THR A 29 3.34 4.41 9.78
CA THR A 29 2.54 4.35 11.02
C THR A 29 3.09 3.29 11.97
N ILE A 30 3.46 2.12 11.45
CA ILE A 30 4.07 1.06 12.26
C ILE A 30 5.44 1.46 12.81
N GLN A 31 6.21 2.28 12.07
CA GLN A 31 7.50 2.78 12.57
C GLN A 31 7.33 3.56 13.88
N LYS A 32 6.28 4.39 13.98
CA LYS A 32 5.98 5.15 15.20
C LYS A 32 5.78 4.26 16.43
N TYR A 33 5.13 3.10 16.25
CA TYR A 33 4.94 2.13 17.33
C TYR A 33 6.21 1.32 17.64
N LEU A 34 7.05 1.06 16.64
CA LEU A 34 8.36 0.44 16.86
C LEU A 34 9.33 1.33 17.64
N ASP A 35 9.18 2.64 17.54
CA ASP A 35 10.01 3.65 18.20
C ASP A 35 9.51 4.01 19.61
N ASP A 36 8.34 3.52 20.03
CA ASP A 36 7.81 3.72 21.38
C ASP A 36 8.62 2.93 22.42
N GLU A 37 9.01 3.60 23.51
CA GLU A 37 9.78 3.02 24.62
C GLU A 37 9.03 1.88 25.33
N GLY A 38 7.69 1.87 25.25
CA GLY A 38 6.84 0.82 25.82
C GLY A 38 6.74 -0.47 24.99
N THR A 39 7.34 -0.52 23.81
CA THR A 39 7.21 -1.67 22.90
C THR A 39 8.16 -2.80 23.29
N ASP A 40 7.59 -3.86 23.84
CA ASP A 40 8.30 -5.11 24.18
C ASP A 40 8.72 -5.93 22.95
N ASP A 41 9.48 -7.01 23.18
CA ASP A 41 10.08 -7.82 22.11
C ASP A 41 9.04 -8.59 21.27
N GLU A 42 7.93 -9.02 21.88
CA GLU A 42 6.87 -9.74 21.17
C GLU A 42 6.15 -8.78 20.23
N LEU A 43 5.77 -7.60 20.73
CA LEU A 43 5.16 -6.54 19.95
C LEU A 43 6.10 -6.03 18.87
N ARG A 44 7.39 -5.83 19.17
CA ARG A 44 8.40 -5.41 18.19
C ARG A 44 8.49 -6.40 17.03
N THR A 45 8.49 -7.70 17.34
CA THR A 45 8.51 -8.77 16.32
C THR A 45 7.25 -8.70 15.45
N TYR A 46 6.07 -8.60 16.07
CA TYR A 46 4.81 -8.50 15.34
C TYR A 46 4.75 -7.24 14.46
N PHE A 47 5.09 -6.07 14.99
CA PHE A 47 5.10 -4.80 14.27
C PHE A 47 6.09 -4.82 13.11
N GLN A 48 7.29 -5.38 13.28
CA GLN A 48 8.23 -5.55 12.17
C GLN A 48 7.64 -6.39 11.04
N GLN A 49 6.93 -7.48 11.36
CA GLN A 49 6.27 -8.31 10.33
C GLN A 49 5.17 -7.55 9.59
N VAL A 50 4.34 -6.79 10.32
CA VAL A 50 3.29 -5.95 9.74
C VAL A 50 3.89 -4.85 8.85
N GLN A 51 4.93 -4.16 9.32
CA GLN A 51 5.64 -3.14 8.54
C GLN A 51 6.21 -3.71 7.24
N GLN A 52 6.83 -4.89 7.31
CA GLN A 52 7.33 -5.58 6.12
C GLN A 52 6.21 -5.97 5.17
N GLY A 53 5.04 -6.38 5.68
CA GLY A 53 3.85 -6.65 4.87
C GLY A 53 3.42 -5.42 4.06
N TYR A 54 3.35 -4.26 4.70
CA TYR A 54 3.07 -2.99 4.03
C TYR A 54 4.12 -2.62 2.97
N ARG A 55 5.42 -2.79 3.28
CA ARG A 55 6.49 -2.55 2.30
C ARG A 55 6.36 -3.46 1.07
N ARG A 56 6.15 -4.77 1.29
CA ARG A 56 5.91 -5.73 0.19
C ARG A 56 4.71 -5.34 -0.66
N ALA A 57 3.59 -4.96 -0.03
CA ALA A 57 2.41 -4.53 -0.75
C ALA A 57 2.66 -3.26 -1.59
N SER A 58 3.41 -2.29 -1.06
CA SER A 58 3.83 -1.10 -1.80
C SER A 58 4.68 -1.45 -3.02
N ASP A 59 5.67 -2.33 -2.86
CA ASP A 59 6.58 -2.71 -3.94
C ASP A 59 5.85 -3.49 -5.05
N MET A 60 4.97 -4.42 -4.69
CA MET A 60 4.10 -5.10 -5.64
C MET A 60 3.20 -4.13 -6.39
N GLY A 61 2.60 -3.15 -5.70
CA GLY A 61 1.75 -2.13 -6.33
C GLY A 61 2.53 -1.26 -7.32
N LYS A 62 3.76 -0.85 -6.98
CA LYS A 62 4.65 -0.10 -7.90
C LYS A 62 4.99 -0.92 -9.15
N GLN A 63 5.30 -2.21 -8.99
CA GLN A 63 5.59 -3.09 -10.13
C GLN A 63 4.38 -3.22 -11.06
N LEU A 64 3.18 -3.41 -10.50
CA LEU A 64 1.96 -3.48 -11.29
C LEU A 64 1.65 -2.16 -12.00
N LEU A 65 1.92 -1.03 -11.35
CA LEU A 65 1.76 0.29 -11.95
C LEU A 65 2.67 0.49 -13.17
N VAL A 66 3.95 0.11 -13.07
CA VAL A 66 4.90 0.16 -14.19
C VAL A 66 4.39 -0.69 -15.35
N GLN A 67 3.98 -1.94 -15.09
CA GLN A 67 3.46 -2.84 -16.12
C GLN A 67 2.23 -2.28 -16.84
N ARG A 68 1.33 -1.59 -16.12
CA ARG A 68 0.15 -0.97 -16.75
C ARG A 68 0.52 0.20 -17.65
N ILE A 69 1.38 1.09 -17.16
CA ILE A 69 1.82 2.26 -17.94
C ILE A 69 2.54 1.80 -19.22
N GLU A 70 3.37 0.76 -19.14
CA GLU A 70 4.06 0.20 -20.30
C GLU A 70 3.10 -0.44 -21.33
N HIS A 71 1.98 -1.01 -20.88
CA HIS A 71 0.98 -1.66 -21.76
C HIS A 71 -0.13 -0.72 -22.29
N GLU A 72 -0.21 0.52 -21.82
CA GLU A 72 -1.15 1.54 -22.34
C GLU A 72 -0.62 2.27 -23.59
N HIS A 73 0.58 1.89 -24.08
CA HIS A 73 1.22 2.35 -25.31
C HIS A 73 1.04 1.37 -26.48
#